data_AF-A0A9D4VWC9-F1
#
_entry.id   AF-A0A9D4VWC9-F1
#
_cell.length_a   1.000
_cell.length_b   1.000
_cell.length_c   1.000
_cell.angle_alpha   90.00
_cell.angle_beta   90.00
_cell.angle_gamma   90.00
#
_symmetry.space_group_name_H-M   'P 1'
#
loop_
_entity.id
_entity.type
_entity.pdbx_description
1 polymer ?
#
loop_
_entity_poly.entity_id
_entity_poly.type
_entity_poly.pdbx_seq_one_letter_code
_entity_poly.pdbx_strand_id
1 'polypeptide(L)'
;KYQASQKGLLGITLNSDWFVPVSKEKADRDAAQRALDFMFGWYMEPLTKGEYPKSMQSMVGKRLPKFSEKESEQLKGSFDFLGLNYYSSFYAANAPHLRGAEPTQQTDALVNVTNQHDGKLLGPMAASSWLCIYPRGFRELLLFIKKQYN
;
A
#
# COMPACT_ATOMS: atom_id res chain seq x y z
N LYS A 1 9.88 -27.58 1.58
CA LYS A 1 10.66 -28.80 1.94
C LYS A 1 10.84 -28.96 3.45
N TYR A 2 11.39 -27.96 4.14
CA TYR A 2 11.70 -28.06 5.58
C TYR A 2 10.57 -27.60 6.51
N GLN A 3 9.67 -26.73 6.04
CA GLN A 3 8.58 -26.16 6.84
C GLN A 3 7.71 -27.24 7.49
N ALA A 4 7.30 -28.27 6.73
CA ALA A 4 6.48 -29.37 7.25
C ALA A 4 7.20 -30.24 8.29
N SER A 5 8.49 -30.54 8.09
CA SER A 5 9.25 -31.38 9.02
C SER A 5 9.69 -30.62 10.27
N GLN A 6 9.98 -29.34 10.15
CA GLN A 6 10.40 -28.47 11.26
C GLN A 6 9.22 -27.84 12.00
N LYS A 7 8.00 -27.94 11.45
CA LYS A 7 6.79 -27.25 11.95
C LYS A 7 7.01 -25.74 12.12
N GLY A 8 7.87 -25.16 11.28
CA GLY A 8 8.17 -23.74 11.30
C GLY A 8 7.09 -22.92 10.60
N LEU A 9 7.00 -21.64 10.98
CA LEU A 9 6.16 -20.66 10.28
C LEU A 9 7.03 -19.69 9.49
N LEU A 10 6.63 -19.39 8.26
CA LEU A 10 7.29 -18.45 7.36
C LEU A 10 6.36 -17.28 7.09
N GLY A 11 6.84 -16.06 7.31
CA GLY A 11 6.06 -14.86 7.09
C GLY A 11 6.83 -13.85 6.26
N ILE A 12 6.13 -12.78 5.89
CA ILE A 12 6.72 -11.58 5.30
C ILE A 12 6.42 -10.38 6.21
N THR A 13 7.35 -9.44 6.30
CA THR A 13 7.10 -8.15 6.94
C THR A 13 6.93 -7.08 5.89
N LEU A 14 5.77 -6.43 5.86
CA LEU A 14 5.48 -5.33 4.93
C LEU A 14 5.47 -4.00 5.66
N ASN A 15 6.04 -2.97 5.03
CA ASN A 15 5.88 -1.60 5.48
C ASN A 15 4.62 -1.00 4.85
N SER A 16 3.84 -0.28 5.64
CA SER A 16 2.71 0.49 5.15
C SER A 16 2.43 1.66 6.08
N ASP A 17 2.16 2.80 5.46
CA ASP A 17 1.49 3.91 6.12
C ASP A 17 -0.02 3.76 5.95
N TRP A 18 -0.77 4.66 6.61
CA TRP A 18 -2.18 4.86 6.30
C TRP A 18 -2.38 6.18 5.56
N PHE A 19 -3.25 6.17 4.55
CA PHE A 19 -3.50 7.34 3.71
C PHE A 19 -4.89 7.91 3.97
N VAL A 20 -4.94 9.14 4.44
CA VAL A 20 -6.18 9.89 4.68
C VAL A 20 -6.48 10.73 3.44
N PRO A 21 -7.64 10.60 2.78
CA PRO A 21 -7.95 11.46 1.65
C PRO A 21 -8.06 12.92 2.10
N VAL A 22 -7.50 13.85 1.31
CA VAL A 22 -7.52 15.29 1.64
C VAL A 22 -8.94 15.87 1.68
N SER A 23 -9.87 15.28 0.94
CA SER A 23 -11.26 15.71 0.88
C SER A 23 -12.24 14.53 0.85
N LYS A 24 -13.55 14.85 0.88
CA LYS A 24 -14.62 13.86 0.66
C LYS A 24 -14.92 13.63 -0.82
N GLU A 25 -14.14 14.20 -1.73
CA GLU A 25 -14.34 13.94 -3.16
C GLU A 25 -13.95 12.50 -3.52
N LYS A 26 -14.65 11.94 -4.50
CA LYS A 26 -14.37 10.57 -4.95
C LYS A 26 -12.92 10.43 -5.43
N ALA A 27 -12.42 11.44 -6.12
CA ALA A 27 -11.07 11.43 -6.67
C ALA A 27 -9.99 11.28 -5.59
N ASP A 28 -10.13 11.96 -4.44
CA ASP A 28 -9.16 11.89 -3.35
C ASP A 28 -9.29 10.60 -2.53
N ARG A 29 -10.52 10.09 -2.37
CA ARG A 29 -10.71 8.74 -1.80
C ARG A 29 -10.07 7.65 -2.67
N ASP A 30 -10.27 7.74 -3.98
CA ASP A 30 -9.63 6.83 -4.93
C ASP A 30 -8.11 7.00 -4.88
N ALA A 31 -7.60 8.23 -4.71
CA ALA A 31 -6.16 8.49 -4.56
C ALA A 31 -5.58 7.85 -3.29
N ALA A 32 -6.28 7.95 -2.15
CA ALA A 32 -5.88 7.26 -0.93
C ALA A 32 -5.82 5.72 -1.11
N GLN A 33 -6.79 5.14 -1.83
CA GLN A 33 -6.75 3.71 -2.15
C GLN A 33 -5.58 3.37 -3.08
N ARG A 34 -5.30 4.19 -4.10
CA ARG A 34 -4.14 3.97 -4.97
C ARG A 34 -2.82 4.06 -4.22
N ALA A 35 -2.70 4.97 -3.24
CA ALA A 35 -1.51 5.03 -2.40
C ALA A 35 -1.31 3.74 -1.57
N LEU A 36 -2.40 3.19 -1.00
CA LEU A 36 -2.35 1.88 -0.34
C LEU A 36 -1.98 0.76 -1.31
N ASP A 37 -2.56 0.74 -2.51
CA ASP A 37 -2.27 -0.27 -3.52
C ASP A 37 -0.79 -0.24 -3.94
N PHE A 38 -0.23 0.95 -4.18
CA PHE A 38 1.16 1.14 -4.60
C PHE A 38 2.21 0.99 -3.48
N MET A 39 1.78 0.81 -2.24
CA MET A 39 2.67 0.60 -1.09
C MET A 39 2.49 -0.80 -0.48
N PHE A 40 1.29 -1.08 0.03
CA PHE A 40 0.97 -2.35 0.69
C PHE A 40 0.41 -3.38 -0.28
N GLY A 41 -0.55 -2.99 -1.12
CA GLY A 41 -1.22 -3.88 -2.07
C GLY A 41 -0.27 -4.50 -3.09
N TRP A 42 0.80 -3.79 -3.47
CA TRP A 42 1.83 -4.25 -4.40
C TRP A 42 2.37 -5.63 -3.99
N TYR A 43 2.56 -5.86 -2.70
CA TYR A 43 3.05 -7.14 -2.18
C TYR A 43 1.93 -8.02 -1.63
N MET A 44 0.96 -7.43 -0.92
CA MET A 44 -0.09 -8.21 -0.25
C MET A 44 -1.07 -8.87 -1.24
N GLU A 45 -1.37 -8.21 -2.36
CA GLU A 45 -2.34 -8.73 -3.32
C GLU A 45 -1.81 -9.93 -4.10
N PRO A 46 -0.54 -9.97 -4.55
CA PRO A 46 0.04 -11.19 -5.09
C PRO A 46 0.05 -12.35 -4.08
N LEU A 47 0.36 -12.09 -2.81
CA LEU A 47 0.39 -13.12 -1.77
C LEU A 47 -0.99 -13.72 -1.44
N THR A 48 -2.08 -13.01 -1.74
CA THR A 48 -3.46 -13.43 -1.40
C THR A 48 -4.26 -13.85 -2.63
N LYS A 49 -4.08 -13.14 -3.75
CA LYS A 49 -4.84 -13.30 -4.98
C LYS A 49 -3.99 -13.73 -6.18
N GLY A 50 -2.66 -13.77 -6.05
CA GLY A 50 -1.73 -14.19 -7.11
C GLY A 50 -1.60 -13.20 -8.26
N GLU A 51 -2.07 -11.96 -8.08
CA GLU A 51 -1.94 -10.88 -9.05
C GLU A 51 -1.70 -9.54 -8.36
N TYR A 52 -1.11 -8.59 -9.09
CA TYR A 52 -0.95 -7.22 -8.61
C TYR A 52 -2.31 -6.48 -8.48
N PRO A 53 -2.39 -5.40 -7.70
CA PRO A 53 -3.60 -4.56 -7.65
C PRO A 53 -4.05 -4.08 -9.03
N LYS A 54 -5.36 -4.04 -9.27
CA LYS A 54 -5.92 -3.60 -10.57
C LYS A 54 -5.53 -2.16 -10.91
N SER A 55 -5.43 -1.29 -9.92
CA SER A 55 -4.92 0.08 -10.07
C SER A 55 -3.52 0.08 -10.65
N MET A 56 -2.59 -0.69 -10.07
CA MET A 56 -1.22 -0.85 -10.56
C MET A 56 -1.18 -1.45 -11.97
N GLN A 57 -1.93 -2.52 -12.24
CA GLN A 57 -1.99 -3.13 -13.57
C GLN A 57 -2.41 -2.11 -14.64
N SER A 58 -3.41 -1.26 -14.33
CA SER A 58 -3.92 -0.24 -15.24
C SER A 58 -2.96 0.95 -15.44
N MET A 59 -2.26 1.37 -14.39
CA MET A 59 -1.45 2.60 -14.40
C MET A 59 0.00 2.36 -14.84
N VAL A 60 0.60 1.27 -14.36
CA VAL A 60 1.98 0.89 -14.72
C VAL A 60 2.01 0.23 -16.10
N GLY A 61 0.95 -0.53 -16.43
CA GLY A 61 0.79 -1.16 -17.73
C GLY A 61 1.91 -2.14 -18.05
N LYS A 62 2.50 -2.02 -19.25
CA LYS A 62 3.52 -2.97 -19.76
C LYS A 62 4.82 -3.00 -18.96
N ARG A 63 5.11 -1.98 -18.14
CA ARG A 63 6.28 -1.97 -17.25
C ARG A 63 6.10 -2.90 -16.06
N LEU A 64 4.86 -3.28 -15.72
CA LEU A 64 4.57 -4.23 -14.66
C LEU A 64 4.70 -5.65 -15.22
N PRO A 65 5.63 -6.48 -14.71
CA PRO A 65 5.73 -7.87 -15.12
C PRO A 65 4.42 -8.62 -14.86
N LYS A 66 4.16 -9.65 -15.66
CA LYS A 66 3.02 -10.55 -15.43
C LYS A 66 3.53 -11.84 -14.85
N PHE A 67 2.87 -12.32 -13.81
CA PHE A 67 3.07 -13.67 -13.32
C PHE A 67 2.53 -14.66 -14.34
N SER A 68 3.28 -15.73 -14.60
CA SER A 68 2.73 -16.94 -15.19
C SER A 68 1.71 -17.56 -14.23
N GLU A 69 0.86 -18.46 -14.74
CA GLU A 69 -0.10 -19.19 -13.90
C GLU A 69 0.59 -19.93 -12.75
N LYS A 70 1.72 -20.57 -13.05
CA LYS A 70 2.55 -21.27 -12.06
C LYS A 70 3.08 -20.34 -10.97
N GLU A 71 3.59 -19.16 -11.33
CA GLU A 71 4.08 -18.18 -10.34
C GLU A 71 2.91 -17.61 -9.51
N SER A 72 1.77 -17.33 -10.15
CA SER A 72 0.55 -16.87 -9.46
C SER A 72 0.10 -17.87 -8.41
N GLU A 73 0.06 -19.16 -8.75
CA GLU A 73 -0.27 -20.25 -7.82
C GLU A 73 0.76 -20.41 -6.70
N GLN A 74 2.05 -20.23 -7.00
CA GLN A 74 3.11 -20.29 -5.99
C GLN A 74 3.04 -19.14 -4.98
N LEU A 75 2.54 -17.97 -5.37
CA LEU A 75 2.44 -16.79 -4.50
C LEU A 75 1.22 -16.84 -3.58
N LYS A 76 0.08 -17.34 -4.05
CA LYS A 76 -1.16 -17.39 -3.25
C LYS A 76 -0.96 -18.23 -1.98
N GLY A 77 -1.16 -17.61 -0.82
CA GLY A 77 -1.01 -18.26 0.48
C GLY A 77 0.42 -18.66 0.83
N SER A 78 1.42 -18.06 0.19
CA SER A 78 2.85 -18.37 0.44
C SER A 78 3.42 -17.74 1.72
N PHE A 79 2.55 -17.41 2.67
CA PHE A 79 2.90 -16.86 3.98
C PHE A 79 1.97 -17.44 5.06
N ASP A 80 2.53 -17.75 6.23
CA ASP A 80 1.80 -18.22 7.41
C ASP A 80 1.38 -17.07 8.32
N PHE A 81 2.15 -15.98 8.33
CA PHE A 81 1.84 -14.78 9.10
C PHE A 81 2.34 -13.51 8.40
N LEU A 82 1.67 -12.39 8.69
CA LEU A 82 2.03 -11.07 8.21
C LEU A 82 2.65 -10.26 9.36
N GLY A 83 3.91 -9.87 9.18
CA GLY A 83 4.52 -8.79 9.95
C GLY A 83 4.15 -7.43 9.33
N LEU A 84 3.94 -6.43 10.17
CA LEU A 84 3.58 -5.08 9.73
C LEU A 84 4.49 -4.03 10.38
N ASN A 85 5.19 -3.29 9.54
CA ASN A 85 5.99 -2.13 9.93
C ASN A 85 5.17 -0.86 9.68
N TYR A 86 4.53 -0.34 10.72
CA TYR A 86 3.77 0.91 10.69
C TYR A 86 4.47 1.99 11.51
N TYR A 87 4.57 3.20 10.94
CA TYR A 87 5.21 4.34 11.61
C TYR A 87 4.36 5.61 11.53
N SER A 88 3.71 5.87 10.39
CA SER A 88 3.10 7.17 10.12
C SER A 88 1.79 7.06 9.32
N SER A 89 1.18 8.22 9.09
CA SER A 89 0.11 8.39 8.12
C SER A 89 0.32 9.67 7.35
N PHE A 90 -0.23 9.71 6.15
CA PHE A 90 -0.14 10.85 5.26
C PHE A 90 -1.50 11.20 4.68
N TYR A 91 -1.67 12.46 4.32
CA TYR A 91 -2.74 12.85 3.42
C TYR A 91 -2.43 12.35 2.01
N ALA A 92 -3.48 11.98 1.28
CA ALA A 92 -3.42 11.61 -0.13
C ALA A 92 -4.38 12.49 -0.95
N ALA A 93 -3.85 13.12 -1.99
CA ALA A 93 -4.61 13.94 -2.93
C ALA A 93 -4.47 13.40 -4.34
N ASN A 94 -5.56 13.46 -5.12
CA ASN A 94 -5.53 13.11 -6.52
C ASN A 94 -4.61 14.06 -7.30
N ALA A 95 -3.64 13.53 -8.03
CA ALA A 95 -2.63 14.32 -8.72
C ALA A 95 -2.66 14.10 -10.25
N PRO A 96 -3.70 14.56 -10.95
CA PRO A 96 -3.83 14.36 -12.39
C PRO A 96 -2.77 15.10 -13.21
N HIS A 97 -2.13 16.14 -12.63
CA HIS A 97 -1.03 16.87 -13.27
C HIS A 97 0.24 16.02 -13.43
N LEU A 98 0.36 14.90 -12.71
CA LEU A 98 1.45 13.93 -12.90
C LEU A 98 1.25 13.07 -14.15
N ARG A 99 0.09 13.17 -14.82
CA ARG A 99 -0.13 12.47 -16.10
C ARG A 99 0.85 13.01 -17.14
N GLY A 100 1.67 12.13 -17.68
CA GLY A 100 2.71 12.48 -18.66
C GLY A 100 4.04 12.90 -18.05
N ALA A 101 4.16 12.90 -16.71
CA ALA A 101 5.48 12.94 -16.08
C ALA A 101 6.26 11.66 -16.41
N GLU A 102 7.59 11.73 -16.27
CA GLU A 102 8.44 10.56 -16.42
C GLU A 102 7.95 9.41 -15.50
N PRO A 103 7.73 8.21 -16.05
CA PRO A 103 7.22 7.10 -15.26
C PRO A 103 8.20 6.67 -14.18
N THR A 104 7.77 6.79 -12.92
CA THR A 104 8.52 6.37 -11.73
C THR A 104 7.54 5.72 -10.76
N GLN A 105 8.06 5.01 -9.76
CA GLN A 105 7.23 4.44 -8.70
C GLN A 105 6.37 5.51 -8.02
N GLN A 106 6.87 6.74 -7.88
CA GLN A 106 6.21 7.85 -7.22
C GLN A 106 5.15 8.53 -8.11
N THR A 107 5.36 8.59 -9.43
CA THR A 107 4.44 9.27 -10.35
C THR A 107 3.33 8.35 -10.85
N ASP A 108 3.56 7.03 -10.91
CA ASP A 108 2.63 6.06 -11.50
C ASP A 108 1.26 6.01 -10.80
N ALA A 109 1.22 6.23 -9.49
CA ALA A 109 -0.03 6.19 -8.72
C ALA A 109 -0.93 7.42 -8.98
N LEU A 110 -0.39 8.51 -9.55
CA LEU A 110 -1.06 9.81 -9.68
C LEU A 110 -1.63 10.30 -8.35
N VAL A 111 -0.81 10.25 -7.29
CA VAL A 111 -1.16 10.68 -5.93
C VAL A 111 -0.08 11.61 -5.39
N ASN A 112 -0.49 12.73 -4.80
CA ASN A 112 0.37 13.53 -3.94
C ASN A 112 0.19 13.09 -2.49
N VAL A 113 1.29 12.67 -1.88
CA VAL A 113 1.35 12.26 -0.47
C VAL A 113 2.02 13.37 0.34
N THR A 114 1.39 13.81 1.42
CA THR A 114 1.89 14.92 2.24
C THR A 114 1.52 14.73 3.71
N ASN A 115 2.33 15.24 4.62
CA ASN A 115 2.01 15.27 6.06
C ASN A 115 1.07 16.44 6.44
N GLN A 116 0.92 17.41 5.54
CA GLN A 116 0.16 18.64 5.76
C GLN A 116 -0.79 18.93 4.59
N HIS A 117 -2.02 19.34 4.90
CA HIS A 117 -2.99 19.82 3.92
C HIS A 117 -3.71 21.05 4.49
N ASP A 118 -3.84 22.13 3.70
CA ASP A 118 -4.45 23.41 4.11
C ASP A 118 -3.92 23.94 5.45
N GLY A 119 -2.60 23.89 5.63
CA GLY A 119 -1.94 24.33 6.86
C GLY A 119 -2.10 23.38 8.05
N LYS A 120 -2.86 22.29 7.93
CA LYS A 120 -3.13 21.33 9.01
C LYS A 120 -2.30 20.08 8.85
N LEU A 121 -1.55 19.73 9.89
CA LEU A 121 -0.88 18.43 10.00
C LEU A 121 -1.87 17.36 10.43
N LEU A 122 -1.65 16.11 10.03
CA LEU A 122 -2.43 14.97 10.52
C LEU A 122 -2.31 14.78 12.04
N GLY A 123 -1.13 15.06 12.58
CA GLY A 123 -0.79 14.90 13.99
C GLY A 123 0.56 15.52 14.33
N PRO A 124 1.02 15.40 15.58
CA PRO A 124 2.32 15.90 16.00
C PRO A 124 3.46 15.21 15.23
N MET A 125 4.50 15.96 14.88
CA MET A 125 5.69 15.41 14.23
C MET A 125 6.68 14.90 15.27
N ALA A 126 7.31 13.75 15.00
CA ALA A 126 8.46 13.29 15.77
C ALA A 126 9.77 13.96 15.27
N ALA A 127 10.92 13.47 15.74
CA ALA A 127 12.23 14.01 15.35
C ALA A 127 12.51 13.92 13.84
N SER A 128 12.05 12.84 13.19
CA SER A 128 12.15 12.68 11.74
C SER A 128 11.02 13.43 11.04
N SER A 129 11.35 14.27 10.05
CA SER A 129 10.40 15.16 9.35
C SER A 129 9.26 14.45 8.61
N TRP A 130 9.40 13.16 8.30
CA TRP A 130 8.36 12.34 7.67
C TRP A 130 7.45 11.64 8.69
N LEU A 131 7.84 11.56 9.96
CA LEU A 131 7.19 10.73 10.96
C LEU A 131 6.13 11.55 11.71
N CYS A 132 4.89 11.42 11.25
CA CYS A 132 3.70 11.99 11.88
C CYS A 132 3.08 10.99 12.85
N ILE A 133 2.91 11.39 14.11
CA ILE A 133 2.29 10.57 15.14
C ILE A 133 0.78 10.51 14.90
N TYR A 134 0.31 9.41 14.31
CA TYR A 134 -1.11 9.22 13.99
C TYR A 134 -1.59 7.79 14.28
N PRO A 135 -1.85 7.44 15.55
CA PRO A 135 -2.21 6.06 15.95
C PRO A 135 -3.55 5.57 15.37
N ARG A 136 -4.47 6.49 15.02
CA ARG A 136 -5.72 6.13 14.35
C ARG A 136 -5.45 5.43 13.01
N GLY A 137 -4.44 5.87 12.27
CA GLY A 137 -4.07 5.26 10.99
C GLY A 137 -3.68 3.79 11.13
N PHE A 138 -3.02 3.42 12.23
CA PHE A 138 -2.66 2.03 12.49
C PHE A 138 -3.92 1.16 12.64
N ARG A 139 -4.90 1.63 13.41
CA ARG A 139 -6.19 0.94 13.56
C ARG A 139 -6.91 0.78 12.22
N GLU A 140 -6.99 1.84 11.42
CA GLU A 140 -7.68 1.79 10.12
C GLU A 140 -6.96 0.85 9.14
N LEU A 141 -5.63 0.83 9.14
CA LEU A 141 -4.85 -0.12 8.35
C LEU A 141 -5.11 -1.57 8.77
N LEU A 142 -5.14 -1.87 10.06
CA LEU A 142 -5.46 -3.23 10.55
C LEU A 142 -6.89 -3.66 10.16
N LEU A 143 -7.86 -2.74 10.23
CA LEU A 143 -9.23 -3.02 9.78
C LEU A 143 -9.32 -3.23 8.28
N PHE A 144 -8.58 -2.43 7.50
CA PHE A 144 -8.46 -2.60 6.05
C PHE A 144 -7.88 -3.97 5.71
N ILE A 145 -6.77 -4.36 6.32
CA ILE A 145 -6.12 -5.66 6.12
C ILE A 145 -7.10 -6.78 6.45
N LYS A 146 -7.76 -6.70 7.61
CA LYS A 146 -8.76 -7.69 8.03
C LYS A 146 -9.91 -7.81 7.02
N LYS A 147 -10.38 -6.71 6.44
CA LYS A 147 -11.52 -6.72 5.53
C LYS A 147 -11.17 -7.22 4.13
N GLN A 148 -9.95 -6.93 3.66
CA GLN A 148 -9.57 -7.17 2.27
C GLN A 148 -8.78 -8.46 2.04
N TYR A 149 -8.11 -8.97 3.08
CA TYR A 149 -7.12 -10.04 2.95
C TYR A 149 -7.28 -11.17 3.98
N ASN A 150 -8.34 -11.17 4.80
CA ASN A 150 -8.71 -12.20 5.77
C ASN A 150 -10.24 -12.36 5.81
#